data_AF-A0A816DQ12-F1
#
_entry.id   AF-A0A816DQ12-F1
#
_cell.length_a   1.000
_cell.length_b   1.000
_cell.length_c   1.000
_cell.angle_alpha   90.00
_cell.angle_beta   90.00
_cell.angle_gamma   90.00
#
_symmetry.space_group_name_H-M   'P 1'
#
loop_
_entity.id
_entity.type
_entity.pdbx_description
1 polymer ?
#
loop_
_entity_poly.entity_id
_entity_poly.type
_entity_poly.pdbx_seq_one_letter_code
_entity_poly.pdbx_strand_id
1 'polypeptide(L)'
;MQENIWFGLVSKKWAAMNSMHHTYGRSKTLIVQRLTTLQRQLQEDHKHYKNFTTMSAMVTAVVGKGQHKLKQQFEYNKKILKLDSTDHRFVQYVFDLKPNKQQIRSIRNI
;
A
#
# COMPACT_ATOMS: atom_id res chain seq x y z
N MET A 1 -24.07 59.07 -19.82
CA MET A 1 -23.14 58.79 -18.70
C MET A 1 -23.41 57.40 -18.15
N GLN A 2 -22.84 56.34 -18.72
CA GLN A 2 -23.00 54.97 -18.21
C GLN A 2 -21.78 54.12 -18.56
N GLU A 3 -20.63 54.33 -17.91
CA GLU A 3 -19.43 53.51 -18.20
C GLU A 3 -18.65 53.00 -16.97
N ASN A 4 -19.09 53.23 -15.73
CA ASN A 4 -18.24 52.93 -14.55
C ASN A 4 -18.65 51.75 -13.66
N ILE A 5 -19.70 50.99 -14.00
CA ILE A 5 -20.22 49.94 -13.10
C ILE A 5 -19.30 48.69 -13.07
N TRP A 6 -18.42 48.51 -14.06
CA TRP A 6 -17.69 47.25 -14.28
C TRP A 6 -16.22 47.23 -13.84
N PHE A 7 -15.64 48.34 -13.38
CA PHE A 7 -14.18 48.43 -13.13
C PHE A 7 -13.66 47.45 -12.06
N GLY A 8 -14.50 47.00 -11.12
CA GLY A 8 -14.13 46.07 -10.04
C GLY A 8 -14.60 44.62 -10.22
N LEU A 9 -15.39 44.32 -11.25
CA LEU A 9 -16.08 43.02 -11.38
C LEU A 9 -15.38 42.10 -12.37
N VAL A 10 -15.50 40.79 -12.15
CA VAL A 10 -15.00 39.78 -13.09
C VAL A 10 -15.82 39.82 -14.38
N SER A 11 -15.10 40.02 -15.49
CA SER A 11 -15.69 40.04 -16.83
C SER A 11 -16.06 38.63 -17.28
N LYS A 12 -17.06 38.53 -18.17
CA LYS A 12 -17.54 37.26 -18.72
C LYS A 12 -16.42 36.48 -19.43
N LYS A 13 -15.54 37.19 -20.15
CA LYS A 13 -14.38 36.62 -20.84
C LYS A 13 -13.38 35.99 -19.87
N TRP A 14 -13.08 36.67 -18.77
CA TRP A 14 -12.13 36.16 -17.78
C TRP A 14 -12.70 34.97 -17.00
N ALA A 15 -14.00 35.00 -16.67
CA ALA A 15 -14.68 33.87 -16.07
C ALA A 15 -14.66 32.63 -16.98
N ALA A 16 -14.89 32.79 -18.28
CA ALA A 16 -14.82 31.71 -19.26
C ALA A 16 -13.39 31.14 -19.41
N MET A 17 -12.37 32.00 -19.50
CA MET A 17 -10.97 31.58 -19.61
C MET A 17 -10.47 30.75 -18.42
N ASN A 18 -11.05 30.95 -17.23
CA ASN A 18 -10.66 30.24 -16.01
C ASN A 18 -11.68 29.16 -15.60
N SER A 19 -12.65 28.82 -16.48
CA SER A 19 -13.74 27.88 -16.18
C SER A 19 -14.57 28.22 -14.93
N MET A 20 -14.62 29.50 -14.53
CA MET A 20 -15.31 29.97 -13.32
C MET A 20 -16.62 30.69 -13.65
N HIS A 21 -17.48 30.08 -14.47
CA HIS A 21 -18.70 30.69 -15.02
C HIS A 21 -19.63 31.30 -13.95
N HIS A 22 -19.62 30.77 -12.72
CA HIS A 22 -20.43 31.23 -11.58
C HIS A 22 -19.89 32.51 -10.88
N THR A 23 -18.74 33.03 -11.29
CA THR A 23 -18.11 34.22 -10.68
C THR A 23 -18.27 35.51 -11.48
N TYR A 24 -18.97 35.43 -12.62
CA TYR A 24 -19.28 36.61 -13.44
C TYR A 24 -20.03 37.67 -12.63
N GLY A 25 -19.62 38.94 -12.77
CA GLY A 25 -20.25 40.06 -12.05
C GLY A 25 -19.95 40.11 -10.56
N ARG A 26 -19.08 39.24 -10.02
CA ARG A 26 -18.59 39.35 -8.64
C ARG A 26 -17.32 40.18 -8.56
N SER A 27 -17.10 40.79 -7.39
CA SER A 27 -15.91 41.59 -7.14
C SER A 27 -14.64 40.75 -7.30
N LYS A 28 -13.70 41.24 -8.11
CA LYS A 28 -12.38 40.64 -8.30
C LYS A 28 -11.65 40.42 -6.98
N THR A 29 -11.77 41.37 -6.04
CA THR A 29 -11.09 41.29 -4.73
C THR A 29 -11.55 40.09 -3.91
N LEU A 30 -12.86 39.81 -3.89
CA LEU A 30 -13.42 38.65 -3.18
C LEU A 30 -12.95 37.32 -3.80
N ILE A 31 -12.82 37.27 -5.12
CA ILE A 31 -12.36 36.07 -5.83
C ILE A 31 -10.88 35.82 -5.55
N VAL A 32 -10.05 36.87 -5.59
CA VAL A 32 -8.62 36.78 -5.26
C VAL A 32 -8.43 36.34 -3.81
N GLN A 33 -9.17 36.92 -2.86
CA GLN A 33 -9.13 36.49 -1.46
C GLN A 33 -9.49 35.00 -1.30
N ARG A 34 -10.57 34.55 -1.96
CA ARG A 34 -10.99 33.14 -1.89
C ARG A 34 -9.94 32.19 -2.48
N LEU A 35 -9.30 32.56 -3.59
CA LEU A 35 -8.20 31.80 -4.17
C LEU A 35 -7.01 31.69 -3.22
N THR A 36 -6.63 32.80 -2.56
CA THR A 36 -5.53 32.78 -1.58
C THR A 36 -5.84 31.89 -0.37
N THR A 37 -7.09 31.87 0.10
CA THR A 37 -7.51 30.97 1.20
C THR A 37 -7.42 29.50 0.79
N LEU A 38 -7.92 29.16 -0.41
CA LEU A 38 -7.85 27.80 -0.94
C LEU A 38 -6.40 27.35 -1.13
N GLN A 39 -5.54 28.23 -1.63
CA GLN A 39 -4.13 27.92 -1.84
C GLN A 39 -3.39 27.67 -0.53
N ARG A 40 -3.73 28.40 0.53
CA ARG A 40 -3.21 28.18 1.88
C ARG A 40 -3.65 26.83 2.45
N GLN A 41 -4.95 26.51 2.35
CA GLN A 41 -5.48 25.21 2.79
C GLN A 41 -4.79 24.06 2.05
N LEU A 42 -4.60 24.19 0.74
CA LEU A 42 -3.98 23.15 -0.08
C LEU A 42 -2.49 22.92 0.28
N GLN A 43 -1.78 23.95 0.73
CA GLN A 43 -0.43 23.83 1.28
C GLN A 43 -0.39 23.15 2.65
N GLU A 44 -1.35 23.48 3.53
CA GLU A 44 -1.50 22.84 4.83
C GLU A 44 -1.83 21.35 4.68
N ASP A 45 -2.79 21.01 3.81
CA ASP A 45 -3.16 19.64 3.48
C ASP A 45 -2.00 18.84 2.89
N HIS A 46 -1.20 19.45 2.00
CA HIS A 46 0.01 18.81 1.46
C HIS A 46 1.03 18.46 2.56
N LYS A 47 1.18 19.33 3.57
CA LYS A 47 2.07 19.08 4.70
C LYS A 47 1.57 17.91 5.55
N HIS A 48 0.26 17.82 5.77
CA HIS A 48 -0.36 16.70 6.48
C HIS A 48 -0.24 15.37 5.70
N TYR A 49 -0.46 15.39 4.38
CA TYR A 49 -0.30 14.21 3.52
C TYR A 49 1.13 13.66 3.50
N LYS A 50 2.13 14.55 3.46
CA LYS A 50 3.56 14.17 3.51
C LYS A 50 3.92 13.48 4.84
N ASN A 51 3.34 13.95 5.94
CA ASN A 51 3.54 13.33 7.26
C ASN A 51 2.87 11.95 7.33
N PHE A 52 1.66 11.81 6.78
CA PHE A 52 0.95 10.53 6.75
C PHE A 52 1.68 9.46 5.93
N THR A 53 2.20 9.82 4.75
CA THR A 53 2.99 8.89 3.92
C THR A 53 4.28 8.46 4.61
N THR A 54 4.95 9.38 5.30
CA THR A 54 6.16 9.07 6.08
C THR A 54 5.83 8.11 7.24
N MET A 55 4.72 8.33 7.93
CA MET A 55 4.27 7.48 9.03
C MET A 55 3.84 6.10 8.55
N SER A 56 3.13 6.01 7.42
CA SER A 56 2.77 4.75 6.77
C SER A 56 4.01 3.92 6.42
N ALA A 57 5.02 4.55 5.81
CA ALA A 57 6.29 3.88 5.49
C ALA A 57 7.03 3.37 6.74
N MET A 58 7.03 4.14 7.84
CA MET A 58 7.58 3.69 9.12
C MET A 58 6.83 2.48 9.67
N VAL A 59 5.50 2.49 9.64
CA VAL A 59 4.68 1.35 10.09
C VAL A 59 4.97 0.11 9.25
N THR A 60 5.02 0.23 7.92
CA THR A 60 5.39 -0.88 7.03
C THR A 60 6.79 -1.40 7.31
N ALA A 61 7.75 -0.52 7.60
CA ALA A 61 9.12 -0.93 7.94
C ALA A 61 9.18 -1.67 9.30
N VAL A 62 8.44 -1.23 10.32
CA VAL A 62 8.38 -1.87 11.64
C VAL A 62 7.69 -3.23 11.55
N VAL A 63 6.54 -3.28 10.87
CA VAL A 63 5.80 -4.52 10.64
C VAL A 63 6.63 -5.50 9.81
N GLY A 64 7.27 -5.03 8.73
CA GLY A 64 8.16 -5.85 7.91
C GLY A 64 9.35 -6.41 8.68
N LYS A 65 9.97 -5.61 9.57
CA LYS A 65 11.03 -6.08 10.47
C LYS A 65 10.53 -7.14 11.46
N GLY A 66 9.35 -6.96 12.04
CA GLY A 66 8.73 -7.93 12.95
C GLY A 66 8.34 -9.25 12.26
N GLN A 67 7.89 -9.17 11.03
CA GLN A 67 7.45 -10.33 10.24
C GLN A 67 8.60 -11.15 9.64
N HIS A 68 9.82 -10.62 9.62
CA HIS A 68 10.97 -11.32 9.06
C HIS A 68 11.27 -12.64 9.79
N LYS A 69 11.22 -12.63 11.14
CA LYS A 69 11.40 -13.84 11.95
C LYS A 69 10.30 -14.87 11.70
N LEU A 70 9.04 -14.42 11.59
CA LEU A 70 7.91 -15.29 11.27
C LEU A 70 8.08 -15.94 9.89
N LYS A 71 8.53 -15.17 8.89
CA LYS A 71 8.80 -15.68 7.54
C LYS A 71 9.93 -16.70 7.52
N GLN A 72 11.02 -16.45 8.26
CA GLN A 72 12.12 -17.40 8.39
C GLN A 72 11.64 -18.71 9.03
N GLN A 73 10.85 -18.63 10.11
CA GLN A 73 10.30 -19.81 10.78
C GLN A 73 9.35 -20.59 9.86
N PHE A 74 8.50 -19.89 9.10
CA PHE A 74 7.60 -20.52 8.13
C PHE A 74 8.37 -21.28 7.04
N GLU A 75 9.40 -20.67 6.45
CA GLU A 75 10.22 -21.33 5.42
C GLU A 75 11.02 -22.52 6.00
N TYR A 76 11.48 -22.43 7.25
CA TYR A 76 12.09 -23.55 7.96
C TYR A 76 11.12 -24.72 8.15
N ASN A 77 9.93 -24.45 8.71
CA ASN A 77 8.90 -25.47 8.93
C ASN A 77 8.43 -26.11 7.62
N LYS A 78 8.31 -25.32 6.55
CA LYS A 78 7.95 -25.80 5.21
C LYS A 78 8.99 -26.77 4.64
N LYS A 79 10.28 -26.54 4.89
CA LYS A 79 11.35 -27.48 4.49
C LYS A 79 11.28 -28.79 5.26
N ILE A 80 11.03 -28.73 6.58
CA ILE A 80 10.85 -29.93 7.41
C ILE A 80 9.65 -30.74 6.93
N LEU A 81 8.50 -30.11 6.73
CA LEU A 81 7.28 -30.78 6.26
C LEU A 81 7.47 -31.44 4.88
N LYS A 82 8.31 -30.87 4.01
CA LYS A 82 8.68 -31.52 2.74
C LYS A 82 9.52 -32.78 2.93
N LEU A 83 10.41 -32.81 3.93
CA LEU A 83 11.22 -34.00 4.24
C LEU A 83 10.34 -35.15 4.75
N ASP A 84 9.41 -34.88 5.68
CA ASP A 84 8.43 -35.88 6.16
C ASP A 84 7.53 -36.41 5.03
N SER A 85 7.19 -35.56 4.07
CA SER A 85 6.27 -35.94 2.98
C SER A 85 6.83 -37.00 2.03
N THR A 86 8.12 -37.35 2.10
CA THR A 86 8.72 -38.43 1.29
C THR A 86 8.96 -39.72 2.06
N ASP A 87 8.80 -39.73 3.38
CA ASP A 87 9.09 -40.90 4.22
C ASP A 87 8.15 -42.06 3.94
N HIS A 88 6.90 -41.77 3.57
CA HIS A 88 5.96 -42.80 3.12
C HIS A 88 6.48 -43.58 1.90
N ARG A 89 7.30 -42.97 1.03
CA ARG A 89 7.92 -43.66 -0.11
C ARG A 89 8.99 -44.63 0.33
N PHE A 90 9.74 -44.30 1.38
CA PHE A 90 10.74 -45.20 1.94
C PHE A 90 10.08 -46.43 2.59
N VAL A 91 9.01 -46.19 3.33
CA VAL A 91 8.16 -47.25 3.90
C VAL A 91 7.57 -48.12 2.79
N GLN A 92 7.05 -47.52 1.73
CA GLN A 92 6.48 -48.23 0.58
C GLN A 92 7.54 -49.05 -0.18
N TYR A 93 8.73 -48.50 -0.41
CA TYR A 93 9.86 -49.23 -0.99
C TYR A 93 10.24 -50.48 -0.17
N VAL A 94 10.25 -50.37 1.16
CA VAL A 94 10.51 -51.51 2.05
C VAL A 94 9.40 -52.57 1.93
N PHE A 95 8.13 -52.17 1.81
CA PHE A 95 7.03 -53.12 1.65
C PHE A 95 7.00 -53.77 0.26
N ASP A 96 7.34 -53.03 -0.80
CA ASP A 96 7.39 -53.54 -2.17
C ASP A 96 8.45 -54.64 -2.35
N LEU A 97 9.55 -54.58 -1.57
CA LEU A 97 10.60 -55.60 -1.56
C LEU A 97 10.20 -56.93 -0.89
N LYS A 98 9.00 -57.03 -0.29
CA LYS A 98 8.51 -58.20 0.48
C LYS A 98 9.61 -58.88 1.34
N PRO A 99 10.29 -58.12 2.21
CA PRO A 99 11.46 -58.63 2.93
C PRO A 99 11.08 -59.78 3.86
N ASN A 100 11.94 -60.80 3.94
CA ASN A 100 11.76 -61.91 4.86
C ASN A 100 11.97 -61.44 6.31
N LYS A 101 11.31 -62.07 7.29
CA LYS A 101 11.37 -61.72 8.72
C LYS A 101 12.80 -61.61 9.27
N GLN A 102 13.75 -62.35 8.71
CA GLN A 102 15.16 -62.28 9.09
C GLN A 102 15.84 -60.98 8.63
N GLN A 103 15.51 -60.48 7.42
CA GLN A 103 16.08 -59.24 6.87
C GLN A 103 15.53 -57.99 7.55
N ILE A 104 14.28 -58.03 8.01
CA ILE A 104 13.67 -56.93 8.79
C ILE A 104 14.37 -56.80 10.16
N ARG A 105 14.77 -57.92 10.77
CA ARG A 105 15.45 -57.92 12.08
C ARG A 105 16.86 -57.34 12.03
N SER A 106 17.61 -57.52 10.93
CA SER A 106 18.96 -56.96 10.79
C SER A 106 18.95 -55.43 10.61
N ILE A 107 17.92 -54.87 9.98
CA ILE A 107 17.80 -53.42 9.76
C ILE A 107 17.48 -52.67 11.08
N ARG A 108 16.84 -53.34 12.04
CA ARG A 108 16.43 -52.74 13.33
C ARG A 108 17.58 -52.58 14.34
N ASN A 109 18.75 -53.18 14.08
CA ASN A 109 19.90 -53.20 14.98
C ASN A 109 21.06 -52.29 14.50
N ILE A 110 20.79 -51.40 13.55
CA ILE A 110 21.66 -50.30 13.11
C ILE A 110 21.02 -49.00 13.59
#